data_AF-A0A1Q5M888-F1
#
_entry.id   AF-A0A1Q5M888-F1
#
_cell.length_a   1.000
_cell.length_b   1.000
_cell.length_c   1.000
_cell.angle_alpha   90.00
_cell.angle_beta   90.00
_cell.angle_gamma   90.00
#
_symmetry.space_group_name_H-M   'P 1'
#
loop_
_entity.id
_entity.type
_entity.pdbx_description
1 polymer ?
#
loop_
_entity_poly.entity_id
_entity_poly.type
_entity_poly.pdbx_seq_one_letter_code
_entity_poly.pdbx_strand_id
1 'polypeptide(L)'
;MTTTDVYDERCEQLFLAGGLAGVRRTATQGLDEAGPHADLYCWLAVAHASEDDDDHDTEAERAFRRGLALDADHLGLLAGYAELCLRSDSFDHPGRAARAGELTRRLEELAPDSAENAQLRAAHRWAGRSYWQDLRMSAAEAAVKRRERETRSDEIAGALKGRGPGEARAAARAAAAARPDDRRAAVLADTLEALSGPGTGWLRWAARHRAEAWAVSFALSALTSLLLRTTGVVHGFGPWGLLWTVPMLLADARLTSVRKEAERLAVARLEARLSGSEEAGSATAPATTAEAGA
;
A
#
# COMPACT_ATOMS: atom_id res chain seq x y z
N MET A 1 -26.09 12.33 6.72
CA MET A 1 -24.68 12.24 6.30
C MET A 1 -24.20 13.67 6.14
N THR A 2 -23.31 14.09 7.03
CA THR A 2 -22.71 15.42 6.98
C THR A 2 -21.69 15.48 5.84
N THR A 3 -21.29 16.68 5.41
CA THR A 3 -20.21 16.85 4.45
C THR A 3 -18.90 16.22 4.95
N THR A 4 -18.65 16.29 6.27
CA THR A 4 -17.49 15.66 6.91
C THR A 4 -17.54 14.13 6.83
N ASP A 5 -18.70 13.50 7.05
CA ASP A 5 -18.87 12.03 6.94
C ASP A 5 -18.50 11.53 5.54
N VAL A 6 -18.82 12.31 4.49
CA VAL A 6 -18.47 11.97 3.09
C VAL A 6 -16.96 11.96 2.89
N TYR A 7 -16.26 12.98 3.41
CA TYR A 7 -14.80 13.06 3.29
C TYR A 7 -14.10 11.99 4.12
N ASP A 8 -14.62 11.68 5.29
CA ASP A 8 -14.14 10.61 6.17
C ASP A 8 -14.19 9.25 5.47
N GLU A 9 -15.36 8.87 4.94
CA GLU A 9 -15.56 7.61 4.22
C GLU A 9 -14.64 7.52 2.99
N ARG A 10 -14.46 8.62 2.25
CA ARG A 10 -13.56 8.66 1.09
C ARG A 10 -12.09 8.51 1.49
N CYS A 11 -11.67 9.17 2.57
CA CYS A 11 -10.32 9.03 3.11
C CYS A 11 -10.06 7.59 3.52
N GLU A 12 -11.00 6.93 4.20
CA GLU A 12 -10.91 5.52 4.56
C GLU A 12 -10.75 4.63 3.32
N GLN A 13 -11.63 4.78 2.33
CA GLN A 13 -11.59 3.98 1.10
C GLN A 13 -10.26 4.14 0.36
N LEU A 14 -9.75 5.38 0.25
CA LEU A 14 -8.46 5.66 -0.38
C LEU A 14 -7.29 5.12 0.44
N PHE A 15 -7.34 5.22 1.77
CA PHE A 15 -6.31 4.71 2.67
C PHE A 15 -6.20 3.19 2.57
N LEU A 16 -7.33 2.47 2.63
CA LEU A 16 -7.39 1.02 2.43
C LEU A 16 -6.89 0.60 1.04
N ALA A 17 -7.10 1.45 0.03
CA ALA A 17 -6.57 1.25 -1.31
C ALA A 17 -5.07 1.61 -1.46
N GLY A 18 -4.42 2.14 -0.41
CA GLY A 18 -3.02 2.59 -0.44
C GLY A 18 -2.80 3.89 -1.22
N GLY A 19 -3.86 4.65 -1.48
CA GLY A 19 -3.81 5.94 -2.18
C GLY A 19 -3.51 7.11 -1.25
N LEU A 20 -2.36 7.09 -0.57
CA LEU A 20 -2.01 8.09 0.47
C LEU A 20 -2.06 9.53 -0.06
N ALA A 21 -1.57 9.77 -1.29
CA ALA A 21 -1.67 11.08 -1.93
C ALA A 21 -3.13 11.52 -2.17
N GLY A 22 -4.00 10.56 -2.50
CA GLY A 22 -5.44 10.78 -2.61
C GLY A 22 -6.05 11.16 -1.26
N VAL A 23 -5.74 10.41 -0.19
CA VAL A 23 -6.17 10.73 1.18
C VAL A 23 -5.78 12.16 1.56
N ARG A 24 -4.53 12.58 1.30
CA ARG A 24 -4.08 13.95 1.60
C ARG A 24 -4.89 15.00 0.84
N ARG A 25 -5.13 14.80 -0.46
CA ARG A 25 -5.95 15.73 -1.26
C ARG A 25 -7.39 15.78 -0.74
N THR A 26 -8.00 14.62 -0.50
CA THR A 26 -9.38 14.51 -0.04
C THR A 26 -9.57 15.11 1.36
N ALA A 27 -8.67 14.84 2.30
CA ALA A 27 -8.70 15.44 3.63
C ALA A 27 -8.47 16.95 3.58
N THR A 28 -7.55 17.43 2.74
CA THR A 28 -7.31 18.87 2.56
C THR A 28 -8.54 19.57 1.98
N GLN A 29 -9.14 19.00 0.93
CA GLN A 29 -10.38 19.52 0.35
C GLN A 29 -11.50 19.55 1.39
N GLY A 30 -11.66 18.49 2.18
CA GLY A 30 -12.65 18.46 3.25
C GLY A 30 -12.41 19.53 4.31
N LEU A 31 -11.15 19.81 4.68
CA LEU A 31 -10.80 20.89 5.59
C LEU A 31 -11.11 22.27 5.00
N ASP A 32 -10.90 22.45 3.69
CA ASP A 32 -11.17 23.71 2.98
C ASP A 32 -12.68 23.97 2.83
N GLU A 33 -13.48 22.93 2.58
CA GLU A 33 -14.92 23.05 2.30
C GLU A 33 -15.82 22.91 3.54
N ALA A 34 -15.57 21.91 4.39
CA ALA A 34 -16.34 21.66 5.60
C ALA A 34 -15.77 22.41 6.82
N GLY A 35 -14.56 22.94 6.72
CA GLY A 35 -13.86 23.62 7.80
C GLY A 35 -13.05 22.65 8.69
N PRO A 36 -12.38 23.18 9.73
CA PRO A 36 -11.45 22.41 10.56
C PRO A 36 -12.17 21.32 11.36
N HIS A 37 -11.79 20.06 11.14
CA HIS A 37 -12.31 18.88 11.85
C HIS A 37 -11.18 17.96 12.28
N ALA A 38 -11.30 17.36 13.48
CA ALA A 38 -10.28 16.50 14.05
C ALA A 38 -10.05 15.22 13.23
N ASP A 39 -11.11 14.56 12.77
CA ASP A 39 -11.02 13.35 11.93
C ASP A 39 -10.27 13.61 10.60
N LEU A 40 -10.55 14.73 9.94
CA LEU A 40 -9.87 15.09 8.69
C LEU A 40 -8.39 15.41 8.92
N TYR A 41 -8.04 16.05 10.04
CA TYR A 41 -6.64 16.19 10.43
C TYR A 41 -6.00 14.85 10.78
N CYS A 42 -6.75 13.89 11.33
CA CYS A 42 -6.26 12.54 11.60
C CYS A 42 -5.90 11.81 10.29
N TRP A 43 -6.80 11.82 9.29
CA TRP A 43 -6.51 11.25 7.98
C TRP A 43 -5.32 11.89 7.29
N LEU A 44 -5.25 13.23 7.32
CA LEU A 44 -4.12 13.97 6.74
C LEU A 44 -2.80 13.57 7.41
N ALA A 45 -2.78 13.48 8.74
CA ALA A 45 -1.59 13.13 9.51
C ALA A 45 -1.13 11.70 9.26
N VAL A 46 -2.05 10.73 9.32
CA VAL A 46 -1.75 9.31 9.08
C VAL A 46 -1.28 9.08 7.64
N ALA A 47 -1.86 9.79 6.66
CA ALA A 47 -1.44 9.70 5.27
C ALA A 47 -0.03 10.26 5.02
N HIS A 48 0.42 11.24 5.81
CA HIS A 48 1.81 11.70 5.79
C HIS A 48 2.74 10.71 6.50
N ALA A 49 2.41 10.30 7.73
CA ALA A 49 3.23 9.38 8.52
C ALA A 49 3.44 8.00 7.86
N SER A 50 2.53 7.61 6.95
CA SER A 50 2.61 6.36 6.19
C SER A 50 3.58 6.38 5.01
N GLU A 51 4.03 7.54 4.54
CA GLU A 51 4.99 7.65 3.44
C GLU A 51 6.45 7.42 3.89
N ASP A 52 6.73 7.53 5.20
CA ASP A 52 8.03 7.24 5.81
C ASP A 52 9.20 8.02 5.16
N ASP A 53 9.00 9.34 5.03
CA ASP A 53 9.96 10.33 4.51
C ASP A 53 10.03 11.52 5.48
N ASP A 54 11.22 12.08 5.72
CA ASP A 54 11.48 13.10 6.75
C ASP A 54 10.61 14.36 6.55
N ASP A 55 10.42 14.76 5.30
CA ASP A 55 9.56 15.89 4.93
C ASP A 55 8.09 15.59 5.29
N HIS A 56 7.65 14.34 5.14
CA HIS A 56 6.32 13.90 5.48
C HIS A 56 6.11 13.76 6.99
N ASP A 57 7.12 13.37 7.76
CA ASP A 57 7.04 13.32 9.22
C ASP A 57 6.76 14.70 9.84
N THR A 58 7.36 15.75 9.28
CA THR A 58 7.13 17.13 9.74
C THR A 58 5.70 17.59 9.46
N GLU A 59 5.16 17.28 8.28
CA GLU A 59 3.76 17.61 7.94
C GLU A 59 2.77 16.75 8.74
N ALA A 60 3.09 15.48 8.99
CA ALA A 60 2.30 14.60 9.86
C ALA A 60 2.19 15.19 11.28
N GLU A 61 3.34 15.57 11.89
CA GLU A 61 3.37 16.18 13.21
C GLU A 61 2.57 17.48 13.25
N ARG A 62 2.64 18.31 12.21
CA ARG A 62 1.84 19.54 12.11
C ARG A 62 0.34 19.23 12.07
N ALA A 63 -0.08 18.25 11.27
CA ALA A 63 -1.48 17.85 11.15
C ALA A 63 -2.01 17.25 12.47
N PHE A 64 -1.26 16.35 13.11
CA PHE A 64 -1.62 15.80 14.42
C PHE A 64 -1.85 16.89 15.46
N ARG A 65 -0.93 17.86 15.56
CA ARG A 65 -1.05 18.95 16.52
C ARG A 65 -2.23 19.88 16.23
N ARG A 66 -2.56 20.13 14.95
CA ARG A 66 -3.75 20.90 14.57
C ARG A 66 -5.04 20.17 14.94
N GLY A 67 -5.11 18.86 14.67
CA GLY A 67 -6.24 18.03 15.08
C GLY A 67 -6.42 18.02 16.60
N LEU A 68 -5.35 17.79 17.37
CA LEU A 68 -5.39 17.77 18.84
C LEU A 68 -5.71 19.13 19.47
N ALA A 69 -5.49 20.23 18.75
CA ALA A 69 -5.91 21.56 19.19
C ALA A 69 -7.44 21.76 19.06
N LEU A 70 -8.10 20.99 18.18
CA LEU A 70 -9.57 20.99 18.05
C LEU A 70 -10.20 20.00 19.03
N ASP A 71 -9.63 18.81 19.14
CA ASP A 71 -10.06 17.76 20.08
C ASP A 71 -8.84 17.09 20.71
N ALA A 72 -8.55 17.47 21.96
CA ALA A 72 -7.40 16.99 22.70
C ALA A 72 -7.50 15.51 23.12
N ASP A 73 -8.71 14.96 23.15
CA ASP A 73 -8.97 13.60 23.63
C ASP A 73 -9.30 12.63 22.48
N HIS A 74 -9.13 13.08 21.23
CA HIS A 74 -9.34 12.26 20.04
C HIS A 74 -8.36 11.08 19.98
N LEU A 75 -8.88 9.87 20.13
CA LEU A 75 -8.07 8.65 20.30
C LEU A 75 -7.15 8.35 19.11
N GLY A 76 -7.66 8.48 17.87
CA GLY A 76 -6.87 8.25 16.65
C GLY A 76 -5.67 9.21 16.51
N LEU A 77 -5.87 10.49 16.80
CA LEU A 77 -4.82 11.51 16.78
C LEU A 77 -3.78 11.28 17.89
N LEU A 78 -4.21 10.94 19.10
CA LEU A 78 -3.31 10.63 20.21
C LEU A 78 -2.44 9.40 19.90
N ALA A 79 -3.06 8.32 19.43
CA ALA A 79 -2.36 7.08 19.12
C ALA A 79 -1.41 7.24 17.92
N GLY A 80 -1.89 7.84 16.83
CA GLY A 80 -1.08 8.08 15.63
C GLY A 80 0.10 9.01 15.91
N TYR A 81 -0.10 10.08 16.70
CA TYR A 81 0.99 10.99 17.03
C TYR A 81 2.02 10.35 17.97
N ALA A 82 1.55 9.55 18.94
CA ALA A 82 2.44 8.78 19.80
C ALA A 82 3.27 7.78 18.98
N GLU A 83 2.65 7.06 18.02
CA GLU A 83 3.35 6.13 17.14
C GLU A 83 4.42 6.82 16.28
N LEU A 84 4.09 7.97 15.66
CA LEU A 84 5.06 8.78 14.92
C LEU A 84 6.25 9.19 15.81
N CYS A 85 5.97 9.61 17.03
CA CYS A 85 6.98 10.03 17.98
C CYS A 85 7.85 8.87 18.49
N LEU A 86 7.31 7.65 18.59
CA LEU A 86 8.05 6.44 18.97
C LEU A 86 8.95 5.92 17.85
N ARG A 87 8.56 6.15 16.58
CA ARG A 87 9.37 5.77 15.41
C ARG A 87 10.57 6.69 15.21
N SER A 88 10.47 7.93 15.65
CA SER A 88 11.57 8.91 15.55
C SER A 88 12.73 8.49 16.45
N ASP A 89 13.97 8.56 15.93
CA ASP A 89 15.15 8.30 16.76
C ASP A 89 15.21 9.31 17.92
N SER A 90 15.23 8.80 19.15
CA SER A 90 15.33 9.63 20.37
C SER A 90 16.62 10.44 20.44
N PHE A 91 17.67 10.03 19.73
CA PHE A 91 18.93 10.75 19.65
C PHE A 91 18.80 12.00 18.77
N ASP A 92 18.19 11.87 17.59
CA ASP A 92 18.02 12.97 16.64
C ASP A 92 16.82 13.86 17.01
N HIS A 93 15.80 13.30 17.66
CA HIS A 93 14.55 13.97 18.00
C HIS A 93 14.11 13.75 19.46
N PRO A 94 14.90 14.18 20.45
CA PRO A 94 14.60 13.95 21.87
C PRO A 94 13.25 14.56 22.31
N GLY A 95 12.83 15.66 21.67
CA GLY A 95 11.53 16.28 21.93
C GLY A 95 10.33 15.41 21.52
N ARG A 96 10.46 14.58 20.48
CA ARG A 96 9.41 13.64 20.06
C ARG A 96 9.30 12.48 21.06
N ALA A 97 10.43 11.95 21.51
CA ALA A 97 10.45 10.89 22.53
C ALA A 97 9.73 11.30 23.83
N ALA A 98 9.95 12.52 24.33
CA ALA A 98 9.24 13.03 25.50
C ALA A 98 7.72 13.14 25.27
N ARG A 99 7.30 13.60 24.09
CA ARG A 99 5.88 13.70 23.70
C ARG A 99 5.21 12.34 23.58
N ALA A 100 5.91 11.33 23.06
CA ALA A 100 5.39 9.97 22.99
C ALA A 100 4.93 9.46 24.36
N GLY A 101 5.72 9.70 25.41
CA GLY A 101 5.37 9.31 26.79
C GLY A 101 4.08 10.00 27.28
N GLU A 102 3.94 11.30 27.06
CA GLU A 102 2.76 12.06 27.48
C GLU A 102 1.50 11.66 26.72
N LEU A 103 1.59 11.50 25.39
CA LEU A 103 0.46 11.06 24.55
C LEU A 103 0.00 9.64 24.92
N THR A 104 0.96 8.74 25.19
CA THR A 104 0.67 7.37 25.64
C THR A 104 -0.08 7.39 26.98
N ARG A 105 0.43 8.15 27.96
CA ARG A 105 -0.21 8.28 29.27
C ARG A 105 -1.63 8.80 29.14
N ARG A 106 -1.84 9.83 28.31
CA ARG A 106 -3.16 10.40 28.07
C ARG A 106 -4.12 9.38 27.45
N LEU A 107 -3.67 8.60 26.46
CA LEU A 107 -4.48 7.56 25.83
C LEU A 107 -4.85 6.43 26.81
N GLU A 108 -3.90 5.99 27.64
CA GLU A 108 -4.13 4.99 28.69
C GLU A 108 -5.14 5.46 29.74
N GLU A 109 -5.10 6.75 30.11
CA GLU A 109 -6.06 7.36 31.03
C GLU A 109 -7.47 7.46 30.43
N LEU A 110 -7.57 7.84 29.16
CA LEU A 110 -8.87 8.05 28.49
C LEU A 110 -9.55 6.74 28.08
N ALA A 111 -8.80 5.80 27.52
CA ALA A 111 -9.35 4.62 26.88
C ALA A 111 -8.42 3.40 27.01
N PRO A 112 -8.27 2.82 28.22
CA PRO A 112 -7.30 1.76 28.49
C PRO A 112 -7.53 0.49 27.66
N ASP A 113 -8.78 0.17 27.33
CA ASP A 113 -9.16 -1.04 26.61
C ASP A 113 -9.48 -0.80 25.12
N SER A 114 -9.16 0.38 24.57
CA SER A 114 -9.42 0.68 23.17
C SER A 114 -8.48 -0.06 22.20
N ALA A 115 -8.91 -0.16 20.94
CA ALA A 115 -8.09 -0.74 19.88
C ALA A 115 -6.83 0.12 19.63
N GLU A 116 -6.96 1.44 19.73
CA GLU A 116 -5.89 2.42 19.60
C GLU A 116 -4.85 2.22 20.70
N ASN A 117 -5.26 2.00 21.95
CA ASN A 117 -4.32 1.72 23.03
C ASN A 117 -3.67 0.34 22.89
N ALA A 118 -4.39 -0.66 22.38
CA ALA A 118 -3.80 -1.96 22.05
C ALA A 118 -2.74 -1.85 20.94
N GLN A 119 -3.00 -1.06 19.90
CA GLN A 119 -2.06 -0.74 18.83
C GLN A 119 -0.84 0.01 19.37
N LEU A 120 -1.03 1.06 20.18
CA LEU A 120 0.07 1.84 20.74
C LEU A 120 0.96 0.99 21.67
N ARG A 121 0.36 0.11 22.48
CA ARG A 121 1.14 -0.88 23.26
C ARG A 121 1.94 -1.83 22.36
N ALA A 122 1.42 -2.19 21.19
CA ALA A 122 2.17 -2.97 20.20
C ALA A 122 3.32 -2.16 19.60
N ALA A 123 3.11 -0.88 19.28
CA ALA A 123 4.12 0.05 18.78
C ALA A 123 5.24 0.28 19.81
N HIS A 124 4.91 0.46 21.10
CA HIS A 124 5.90 0.53 22.19
C HIS A 124 6.76 -0.74 22.29
N ARG A 125 6.13 -1.92 22.22
CA ARG A 125 6.87 -3.19 22.17
C ARG A 125 7.79 -3.28 20.95
N TRP A 126 7.40 -2.65 19.84
CA TRP A 126 8.18 -2.55 18.61
C TRP A 126 9.36 -1.60 18.76
N ALA A 127 9.17 -0.42 19.33
CA ALA A 127 10.21 0.59 19.55
C ALA A 127 11.23 0.16 20.60
N GLY A 128 10.80 -0.58 21.63
CA GLY A 128 11.66 -1.10 22.70
C GLY A 128 12.41 -2.38 22.35
N ARG A 129 12.50 -2.76 21.07
CA ARG A 129 13.15 -4.02 20.69
C ARG A 129 14.65 -3.98 20.77
N SER A 130 15.19 -5.13 21.13
CA SER A 130 16.62 -5.39 20.96
C SER A 130 16.96 -5.66 19.49
N TYR A 131 18.20 -5.37 19.11
CA TYR A 131 18.77 -5.67 17.79
C TYR A 131 18.45 -7.09 17.26
N TRP A 132 18.47 -8.11 18.12
CA TRP A 132 18.16 -9.48 17.73
C TRP A 132 16.69 -9.72 17.42
N GLN A 133 15.79 -8.98 18.07
CA GLN A 133 14.37 -9.01 17.76
C GLN A 133 14.09 -8.25 16.45
N ASP A 134 14.81 -7.17 16.16
CA ASP A 134 14.71 -6.47 14.87
C ASP A 134 15.09 -7.39 13.72
N LEU A 135 16.24 -8.09 13.81
CA LEU A 135 16.65 -9.06 12.78
C LEU A 135 15.59 -10.16 12.55
N ARG A 136 14.99 -10.68 13.63
CA ARG A 136 13.91 -11.69 13.52
C ARG A 136 12.66 -11.12 12.87
N MET A 137 12.30 -9.88 13.19
CA MET A 137 11.12 -9.23 12.62
C MET A 137 11.33 -8.85 11.16
N SER A 138 12.51 -8.35 10.77
CA SER A 138 12.86 -8.15 9.36
C SER A 138 12.79 -9.46 8.57
N ALA A 139 13.23 -10.58 9.16
CA ALA A 139 13.10 -11.90 8.53
C ALA A 139 11.63 -12.35 8.42
N ALA A 140 10.82 -12.12 9.46
CA ALA A 140 9.39 -12.42 9.45
C ALA A 140 8.63 -11.58 8.41
N GLU A 141 8.90 -10.27 8.34
CA GLU A 141 8.38 -9.39 7.30
C GLU A 141 8.80 -9.84 5.91
N ALA A 142 10.07 -10.19 5.71
CA ALA A 142 10.54 -10.71 4.44
C ALA A 142 9.82 -12.01 4.06
N ALA A 143 9.54 -12.88 5.03
CA ALA A 143 8.76 -14.10 4.81
C ALA A 143 7.28 -13.80 4.46
N VAL A 144 6.64 -12.84 5.11
CA VAL A 144 5.26 -12.41 4.79
C VAL A 144 5.22 -11.77 3.40
N LYS A 145 6.09 -10.78 3.13
CA LYS A 145 6.24 -10.12 1.83
C LYS A 145 6.53 -11.16 0.73
N ARG A 146 7.30 -12.21 1.02
CA ARG A 146 7.55 -13.32 0.11
C ARG A 146 6.29 -14.15 -0.14
N ARG A 147 5.56 -14.56 0.90
CA ARG A 147 4.29 -15.32 0.75
C ARG A 147 3.27 -14.54 -0.06
N GLU A 148 3.11 -13.24 0.20
CA GLU A 148 2.21 -12.40 -0.59
C GLU A 148 2.61 -12.33 -2.07
N ARG A 149 3.92 -12.24 -2.36
CA ARG A 149 4.42 -12.27 -3.74
C ARG A 149 4.16 -13.62 -4.40
N GLU A 150 4.31 -14.72 -3.66
CA GLU A 150 4.03 -16.07 -4.13
C GLU A 150 2.53 -16.23 -4.43
N THR A 151 1.64 -15.91 -3.51
CA THR A 151 0.17 -15.94 -3.72
C THR A 151 -0.24 -15.13 -4.95
N ARG A 152 0.26 -13.89 -5.09
CA ARG A 152 -0.06 -13.05 -6.27
C ARG A 152 0.50 -13.62 -7.57
N SER A 153 1.66 -14.27 -7.53
CA SER A 153 2.24 -14.93 -8.70
C SER A 153 1.40 -16.14 -9.11
N ASP A 154 0.93 -16.92 -8.13
CA ASP A 154 0.07 -18.08 -8.35
C ASP A 154 -1.31 -17.68 -8.87
N GLU A 155 -1.86 -16.54 -8.45
CA GLU A 155 -3.09 -15.96 -9.00
C GLU A 155 -2.93 -15.64 -10.50
N ILE A 156 -1.83 -14.98 -10.89
CA ILE A 156 -1.56 -14.68 -12.30
C ILE A 156 -1.34 -15.97 -13.10
N ALA A 157 -0.53 -16.90 -12.59
CA ALA A 157 -0.25 -18.17 -13.25
C ALA A 157 -1.53 -19.02 -13.40
N GLY A 158 -2.36 -19.07 -12.35
CA GLY A 158 -3.64 -19.74 -12.33
C GLY A 158 -4.65 -19.13 -13.31
N ALA A 159 -4.75 -17.81 -13.36
CA ALA A 159 -5.61 -17.11 -14.31
C ALA A 159 -5.19 -17.35 -15.77
N LEU A 160 -3.88 -17.49 -16.02
CA LEU A 160 -3.35 -17.83 -17.33
C LEU A 160 -3.46 -19.34 -17.64
N LYS A 161 -3.60 -20.23 -16.66
CA LYS A 161 -3.54 -21.68 -16.90
C LYS A 161 -4.77 -22.16 -17.70
N GLY A 162 -4.52 -22.85 -18.82
CA GLY A 162 -5.58 -23.45 -19.65
C GLY A 162 -6.47 -22.46 -20.42
N ARG A 163 -6.18 -21.16 -20.36
CA ARG A 163 -6.93 -20.11 -21.07
C ARG A 163 -6.08 -19.39 -22.09
N GLY A 164 -6.73 -18.90 -23.14
CA GLY A 164 -6.14 -17.91 -24.03
C GLY A 164 -5.90 -16.58 -23.28
N PRO A 165 -4.94 -15.75 -23.72
CA PRO A 165 -4.67 -14.45 -23.09
C PRO A 165 -5.90 -13.52 -23.08
N GLY A 166 -6.71 -13.55 -24.15
CA GLY A 166 -7.94 -12.78 -24.24
C GLY A 166 -9.02 -13.25 -23.27
N GLU A 167 -9.14 -14.56 -23.06
CA GLU A 167 -10.11 -15.16 -22.13
C GLU A 167 -9.74 -14.90 -20.67
N ALA A 168 -8.46 -15.03 -20.33
CA ALA A 168 -7.95 -14.71 -18.99
C ALA A 168 -8.21 -13.24 -18.64
N ARG A 169 -7.92 -12.33 -19.58
CA ARG A 169 -8.22 -10.90 -19.48
C ARG A 169 -9.72 -10.63 -19.32
N ALA A 170 -10.56 -11.23 -20.16
CA ALA A 170 -12.01 -11.01 -20.11
C ALA A 170 -12.61 -11.49 -18.77
N ALA A 171 -12.18 -12.66 -18.30
CA ALA A 171 -12.61 -13.20 -17.01
C ALA A 171 -12.17 -12.33 -15.82
N ALA A 172 -10.93 -11.84 -15.84
CA ALA A 172 -10.43 -10.96 -14.78
C ALA A 172 -11.16 -9.61 -14.76
N ARG A 173 -11.44 -9.03 -15.94
CA ARG A 173 -12.26 -7.82 -16.05
C ARG A 173 -13.68 -8.03 -15.53
N ALA A 174 -14.32 -9.15 -15.86
CA ALA A 174 -15.64 -9.48 -15.34
C ALA A 174 -15.64 -9.63 -13.82
N ALA A 175 -14.60 -10.27 -13.25
CA ALA A 175 -14.44 -10.40 -11.81
C ALA A 175 -14.22 -9.06 -11.10
N ALA A 176 -13.42 -8.16 -11.69
CA ALA A 176 -13.21 -6.81 -11.19
C ALA A 176 -14.48 -5.95 -11.27
N ALA A 177 -15.26 -6.09 -12.35
CA ALA A 177 -16.54 -5.39 -12.49
C ALA A 177 -17.59 -5.87 -11.48
N ALA A 178 -17.58 -7.16 -11.12
CA ALA A 178 -18.49 -7.72 -10.12
C ALA A 178 -18.14 -7.30 -8.68
N ARG A 179 -16.89 -6.93 -8.40
CA ARG A 179 -16.41 -6.48 -7.09
C ARG A 179 -15.56 -5.22 -7.25
N PRO A 180 -16.20 -4.06 -7.48
CA PRO A 180 -15.52 -2.82 -7.82
C PRO A 180 -14.60 -2.29 -6.72
N ASP A 181 -14.79 -2.71 -5.47
CA ASP A 181 -14.00 -2.31 -4.30
C ASP A 181 -12.85 -3.29 -4.01
N ASP A 182 -12.80 -4.44 -4.71
CA ASP A 182 -11.72 -5.41 -4.57
C ASP A 182 -10.49 -4.95 -5.39
N ARG A 183 -9.60 -4.23 -4.72
CA ARG A 183 -8.30 -3.81 -5.26
C ARG A 183 -7.52 -4.97 -5.90
N ARG A 184 -7.59 -6.18 -5.34
CA ARG A 184 -6.84 -7.33 -5.87
C ARG A 184 -7.39 -7.74 -7.23
N ALA A 185 -8.71 -7.78 -7.37
CA ALA A 185 -9.36 -8.09 -8.64
C ALA A 185 -9.06 -7.04 -9.72
N ALA A 186 -9.07 -5.74 -9.36
CA ALA A 186 -8.72 -4.65 -10.28
C ALA A 186 -7.25 -4.77 -10.75
N VAL A 187 -6.30 -4.90 -9.82
CA VAL A 187 -4.87 -5.03 -10.14
C VAL A 187 -4.60 -6.27 -10.99
N LEU A 188 -5.26 -7.40 -10.72
CA LEU A 188 -5.13 -8.61 -11.53
C LEU A 188 -5.64 -8.39 -12.96
N ALA A 189 -6.80 -7.74 -13.13
CA ALA A 189 -7.36 -7.44 -14.44
C ALA A 189 -6.44 -6.54 -15.28
N ASP A 190 -5.87 -5.50 -14.66
CA ASP A 190 -4.94 -4.59 -15.34
C ASP A 190 -3.57 -5.22 -15.62
N THR A 191 -3.11 -6.10 -14.72
CA THR A 191 -1.88 -6.86 -14.96
C THR A 191 -2.05 -7.78 -16.16
N LEU A 192 -3.19 -8.49 -16.26
CA LEU A 192 -3.50 -9.35 -17.40
C LEU A 192 -3.77 -8.55 -18.68
N GLU A 193 -4.32 -7.34 -18.57
CA GLU A 193 -4.44 -6.39 -19.67
C GLU A 193 -3.07 -6.07 -20.27
N ALA A 194 -2.12 -5.64 -19.44
CA ALA A 194 -0.77 -5.30 -19.87
C ALA A 194 -0.02 -6.52 -20.46
N LEU A 195 -0.27 -7.71 -19.91
CA LEU A 195 0.26 -8.98 -20.43
C LEU A 195 -0.45 -9.51 -21.68
N SER A 196 -1.52 -8.87 -22.16
CA SER A 196 -2.21 -9.28 -23.40
C SER A 196 -1.59 -8.67 -24.66
N GLY A 197 -0.64 -7.73 -24.52
CA GLY A 197 -0.01 -7.01 -25.64
C GLY A 197 0.88 -7.89 -26.55
N PRO A 198 1.06 -7.51 -27.83
CA PRO A 198 1.70 -8.35 -28.86
C PRO A 198 3.17 -8.70 -28.60
N GLY A 199 3.90 -7.96 -27.75
CA GLY A 199 5.30 -8.24 -27.41
C GLY A 199 5.52 -9.05 -26.12
N THR A 200 4.45 -9.44 -25.41
CA THR A 200 4.55 -9.99 -24.04
C THR A 200 4.43 -11.52 -23.99
N GLY A 201 4.59 -12.20 -25.14
CA GLY A 201 4.54 -13.67 -25.22
C GLY A 201 5.51 -14.36 -24.26
N TRP A 202 6.76 -13.90 -24.21
CA TRP A 202 7.79 -14.44 -23.32
C TRP A 202 7.46 -14.18 -21.84
N LEU A 203 6.91 -13.02 -21.50
CA LEU A 203 6.48 -12.67 -20.13
C LEU A 203 5.32 -13.54 -19.67
N ARG A 204 4.34 -13.80 -20.54
CA ARG A 204 3.24 -14.73 -20.25
C ARG A 204 3.73 -16.14 -20.03
N TRP A 205 4.68 -16.60 -20.85
CA TRP A 205 5.30 -17.91 -20.66
C TRP A 205 6.06 -17.98 -19.33
N ALA A 206 6.89 -16.99 -19.03
CA ALA A 206 7.63 -16.91 -17.77
C ALA A 206 6.70 -16.81 -16.55
N ALA A 207 5.58 -16.08 -16.64
CA ALA A 207 4.58 -16.01 -15.59
C ALA A 207 3.86 -17.34 -15.38
N ARG A 208 3.48 -18.04 -16.47
CA ARG A 208 2.79 -19.33 -16.41
C ARG A 208 3.68 -20.46 -15.90
N HIS A 209 4.95 -20.47 -16.29
CA HIS A 209 5.92 -21.53 -15.99
C HIS A 209 7.01 -21.05 -15.03
N ARG A 210 6.68 -20.13 -14.12
CA ARG A 210 7.66 -19.45 -13.25
C ARG A 210 8.58 -20.41 -12.50
N ALA A 211 8.02 -21.40 -11.82
CA ALA A 211 8.78 -22.36 -11.04
C ALA A 211 9.69 -23.24 -11.93
N GLU A 212 9.16 -23.70 -13.06
CA GLU A 212 9.90 -24.51 -14.04
C GLU A 212 11.04 -23.69 -14.68
N ALA A 213 10.77 -22.43 -15.05
CA ALA A 213 11.74 -21.54 -15.66
C ALA A 213 12.90 -21.21 -14.70
N TRP A 214 12.60 -20.97 -13.42
CA TRP A 214 13.63 -20.82 -12.39
C TRP A 214 14.43 -22.12 -12.19
N ALA A 215 13.76 -23.27 -12.12
CA ALA A 215 14.44 -24.57 -11.98
C ALA A 215 15.40 -24.85 -13.15
N VAL A 216 14.95 -24.60 -14.39
CA VAL A 216 15.79 -24.73 -15.60
C VAL A 216 16.95 -23.74 -15.57
N SER A 217 16.70 -22.49 -15.20
CA SER A 217 17.75 -21.47 -15.08
C SER A 217 18.82 -21.87 -14.05
N PHE A 218 18.42 -22.36 -12.88
CA PHE A 218 19.34 -22.87 -11.86
C PHE A 218 20.10 -24.11 -12.34
N ALA A 219 19.44 -25.05 -13.03
CA ALA A 219 20.08 -26.22 -13.58
C ALA A 219 21.13 -25.85 -14.65
N LEU A 220 20.80 -24.92 -15.55
CA LEU A 220 21.74 -24.40 -16.56
C LEU A 220 22.91 -23.65 -15.94
N SER A 221 22.65 -22.85 -14.89
CA SER A 221 23.68 -22.17 -14.10
C SER A 221 24.65 -23.18 -13.48
N ALA A 222 24.13 -24.18 -12.77
CA ALA A 222 24.94 -25.23 -12.15
C ALA A 222 25.74 -26.04 -13.18
N LEU A 223 25.10 -26.42 -14.30
CA LEU A 223 25.76 -27.15 -15.39
C LEU A 223 26.88 -26.33 -16.02
N THR A 224 26.65 -25.04 -16.27
CA THR A 224 27.67 -24.13 -16.84
C THR A 224 28.85 -23.97 -15.88
N SER A 225 28.59 -23.77 -14.59
CA SER A 225 29.63 -23.69 -13.57
C SER A 225 30.43 -24.99 -13.46
N LEU A 226 29.76 -26.15 -13.55
CA LEU A 226 30.42 -27.45 -13.54
C LEU A 226 31.32 -27.62 -14.77
N LEU A 227 30.80 -27.34 -15.97
CA LEU A 227 31.54 -27.45 -17.22
C LEU A 227 32.79 -26.57 -17.22
N LEU A 228 32.66 -25.28 -16.86
CA LEU A 228 33.79 -24.34 -16.77
C LEU A 228 34.87 -24.77 -15.78
N ARG A 229 34.47 -25.44 -14.69
CA ARG A 229 35.40 -26.00 -13.70
C ARG A 229 36.11 -27.23 -14.25
N THR A 230 35.40 -28.12 -14.93
CA THR A 230 35.98 -29.35 -15.51
C THR A 230 36.93 -29.08 -16.67
N THR A 231 36.70 -28.02 -17.45
CA THR A 231 37.57 -27.64 -18.58
C THR A 231 38.79 -26.84 -18.16
N GLY A 232 38.93 -26.49 -16.87
CA GLY A 232 40.06 -25.71 -16.36
C GLY A 232 40.07 -24.24 -16.80
N VAL A 233 39.01 -23.77 -17.46
CA VAL A 233 38.88 -22.38 -17.93
C VAL A 233 38.79 -21.40 -16.76
N VAL A 234 38.22 -21.85 -15.63
CA VAL A 234 38.13 -21.04 -14.41
C VAL A 234 38.61 -21.87 -13.21
N HIS A 235 39.63 -21.37 -12.51
CA HIS A 235 40.18 -22.04 -11.31
C HIS A 235 39.39 -21.75 -10.03
N GLY A 236 38.32 -20.95 -10.09
CA GLY A 236 37.50 -20.53 -8.96
C GLY A 236 36.01 -20.43 -9.29
N PHE A 237 35.21 -19.94 -8.34
CA PHE A 237 33.77 -19.73 -8.51
C PHE A 237 33.51 -18.59 -9.51
N GLY A 238 33.23 -18.93 -10.76
CA GLY A 238 32.94 -17.96 -11.82
C GLY A 238 31.47 -17.54 -11.84
N PRO A 239 31.14 -16.23 -11.95
CA PRO A 239 29.76 -15.75 -11.99
C PRO A 239 29.03 -16.08 -13.30
N TRP A 240 29.69 -16.73 -14.27
CA TRP A 240 29.14 -17.03 -15.59
C TRP A 240 27.84 -17.85 -15.58
N GLY A 241 27.66 -18.74 -14.59
CA GLY A 241 26.40 -19.47 -14.42
C GLY A 241 25.21 -18.55 -14.12
N LEU A 242 25.45 -17.42 -13.44
CA LEU A 242 24.40 -16.44 -13.10
C LEU A 242 23.84 -15.74 -14.33
N LEU A 243 24.54 -15.76 -15.47
CA LEU A 243 24.03 -15.17 -16.72
C LEU A 243 22.70 -15.81 -17.15
N TRP A 244 22.48 -17.08 -16.81
CA TRP A 244 21.21 -17.79 -17.07
C TRP A 244 20.05 -17.28 -16.21
N THR A 245 20.31 -16.58 -15.10
CA THR A 245 19.27 -16.01 -14.22
C THR A 245 18.80 -14.64 -14.69
N VAL A 246 19.60 -13.93 -15.51
CA VAL A 246 19.32 -12.56 -15.97
C VAL A 246 17.96 -12.44 -16.66
N PRO A 247 17.56 -13.32 -17.60
CA PRO A 247 16.25 -13.22 -18.25
C PRO A 247 15.08 -13.34 -17.25
N MET A 248 15.22 -14.16 -16.20
CA MET A 248 14.19 -14.30 -15.17
C MET A 248 14.11 -13.08 -14.26
N LEU A 249 15.26 -12.51 -13.90
CA LEU A 249 15.31 -11.25 -13.15
C LEU A 249 14.67 -10.10 -13.94
N LEU A 250 14.91 -10.02 -15.25
CA LEU A 250 14.24 -9.05 -16.13
C LEU A 250 12.74 -9.29 -16.23
N ALA A 251 12.30 -10.56 -16.31
CA ALA A 251 10.89 -10.93 -16.27
C ALA A 251 10.22 -10.42 -14.99
N ASP A 252 10.85 -10.68 -13.85
CA ASP A 252 10.35 -10.32 -12.52
C ASP A 252 10.32 -8.82 -12.31
N ALA A 253 11.37 -8.11 -12.72
CA ALA A 253 11.42 -6.65 -12.68
C ALA A 253 10.31 -6.05 -13.55
N ARG A 254 10.08 -6.61 -14.74
CA ARG A 254 9.04 -6.12 -15.65
C ARG A 254 7.64 -6.41 -15.14
N LEU A 255 7.38 -7.60 -14.60
CA LEU A 255 6.10 -7.94 -13.95
C LEU A 255 5.83 -7.04 -12.74
N THR A 256 6.87 -6.77 -11.94
CA THR A 256 6.78 -5.84 -10.81
C THR A 256 6.44 -4.42 -11.27
N SER A 257 7.08 -3.94 -12.34
CA SER A 257 6.78 -2.64 -12.93
C SER A 257 5.35 -2.54 -13.46
N VAL A 258 4.90 -3.55 -14.22
CA VAL A 258 3.51 -3.63 -14.72
C VAL A 258 2.52 -3.62 -13.57
N ARG A 259 2.80 -4.35 -12.48
CA ARG A 259 1.95 -4.37 -11.30
C ARG A 259 1.89 -3.02 -10.59
N LYS A 260 3.04 -2.36 -10.40
CA LYS A 260 3.08 -1.02 -9.80
C LYS A 260 2.25 -0.02 -10.61
N GLU A 261 2.29 -0.13 -11.94
CA GLU A 261 1.47 0.69 -12.81
C GLU A 261 -0.03 0.36 -12.69
N ALA A 262 -0.39 -0.93 -12.66
CA ALA A 262 -1.75 -1.37 -12.41
C ALA A 262 -2.29 -0.88 -11.06
N GLU A 263 -1.49 -0.95 -10.00
CA GLU A 263 -1.84 -0.43 -8.66
C GLU A 263 -2.13 1.07 -8.71
N ARG A 264 -1.29 1.86 -9.41
CA ARG A 264 -1.52 3.30 -9.60
C ARG A 264 -2.80 3.58 -10.37
N LEU A 265 -3.05 2.87 -11.46
CA LEU A 265 -4.26 3.03 -12.28
C LEU A 265 -5.53 2.62 -11.53
N ALA A 266 -5.46 1.63 -10.64
CA ALA A 266 -6.57 1.23 -9.80
C ALA A 266 -6.91 2.32 -8.78
N VAL A 267 -5.90 2.88 -8.11
CA VAL A 267 -6.08 4.02 -7.18
C VAL A 267 -6.63 5.24 -7.92
N ALA A 268 -6.07 5.60 -9.08
CA ALA A 268 -6.54 6.74 -9.86
C ALA A 268 -8.01 6.60 -10.31
N ARG A 269 -8.45 5.37 -10.65
CA ARG A 269 -9.86 5.09 -10.95
C ARG A 269 -10.77 5.20 -9.73
N LEU A 270 -10.30 4.73 -8.57
CA LEU A 270 -11.04 4.89 -7.33
C LEU A 270 -11.22 6.38 -6.99
N GLU A 271 -10.13 7.16 -7.06
CA GLU A 271 -10.18 8.62 -6.89
C GLU A 271 -11.19 9.26 -7.84
N ALA A 272 -11.12 8.97 -9.15
CA ALA A 272 -12.04 9.53 -10.15
C ALA A 272 -13.52 9.17 -9.86
N ARG A 273 -13.80 7.96 -9.37
CA ARG A 273 -15.16 7.54 -8.99
C ARG A 273 -15.66 8.28 -7.76
N LEU A 274 -14.80 8.46 -6.76
CA LEU A 274 -15.16 9.17 -5.53
C LEU A 274 -15.41 10.66 -5.80
N SER A 275 -14.59 11.29 -6.64
CA SER A 275 -14.81 12.66 -7.10
C SER A 275 -16.06 12.79 -7.97
N GLY A 276 -16.29 11.89 -8.93
CA GLY A 276 -17.47 11.95 -9.81
C GLY A 276 -18.80 11.71 -9.08
N SER A 277 -18.78 11.00 -7.95
CA SER A 277 -19.98 10.80 -7.11
C SER A 277 -20.39 12.11 -6.39
N GLU A 278 -19.47 13.05 -6.22
CA GLU A 278 -19.72 14.39 -5.67
C GLU A 278 -20.56 15.25 -6.62
N GLU A 279 -20.17 15.29 -7.89
CA GLU A 279 -20.84 16.08 -8.92
C GLU A 279 -22.28 15.59 -9.16
N ALA A 280 -22.47 14.26 -9.16
CA ALA A 280 -23.80 13.66 -9.30
C ALA A 280 -24.71 13.91 -8.08
N GLY A 281 -24.14 13.90 -6.86
CA GLY A 281 -24.87 14.22 -5.63
C GLY A 281 -25.27 15.70 -5.55
N SER A 282 -24.38 16.61 -5.97
CA SER A 282 -24.62 18.06 -5.97
C SER A 282 -25.66 18.50 -7.00
N ALA A 283 -25.70 17.87 -8.18
CA ALA A 283 -26.66 18.19 -9.24
C ALA A 283 -28.13 17.78 -8.94
N THR A 284 -28.37 17.01 -7.88
CA THR A 284 -29.70 16.44 -7.56
C THR A 284 -30.40 17.18 -6.41
N ALA A 285 -29.90 18.32 -5.93
CA ALA A 285 -30.65 19.15 -4.98
C ALA A 285 -31.73 19.98 -5.73
N PRO A 286 -33.03 19.62 -5.70
CA PRO A 286 -34.04 20.44 -6.34
C PRO A 286 -34.12 21.78 -5.61
N ALA A 287 -34.00 22.87 -6.37
CA ALA A 287 -34.45 24.17 -5.94
C ALA A 287 -35.96 24.08 -5.70
N THR A 288 -36.37 23.76 -4.46
CA THR A 288 -37.70 24.04 -3.97
C THR A 288 -37.81 25.55 -3.80
N THR A 289 -38.05 26.25 -4.91
CA THR A 289 -38.66 27.58 -4.86
C THR A 289 -40.06 27.40 -4.32
N ALA A 290 -40.18 27.68 -3.02
CA ALA A 290 -41.43 28.09 -2.42
C ALA A 290 -41.88 29.38 -3.09
N GLU A 291 -42.95 29.30 -3.88
CA GLU A 291 -43.87 30.43 -4.02
C GLU A 291 -45.22 30.00 -3.45
N ALA A 292 -45.42 30.45 -2.20
CA ALA A 292 -46.71 30.57 -1.58
C ALA A 292 -47.52 31.64 -2.32
N GLY A 293 -48.82 31.40 -2.45
CA GLY A 293 -49.73 32.27 -3.18
C GLY A 293 -49.94 33.64 -2.56
N ALA A 294 -50.38 34.55 -3.43
CA ALA A 294 -51.43 35.53 -3.19
C ALA A 294 -52.18 35.74 -4.50
#